data_AF-A0AAD5WJK4-F1
#
_entry.id   AF-A0AAD5WJK4-F1
#
_cell.length_a   1.000
_cell.length_b   1.000
_cell.length_c   1.000
_cell.angle_alpha   90.00
_cell.angle_beta   90.00
_cell.angle_gamma   90.00
#
_symmetry.space_group_name_H-M   'P 1'
#
loop_
_entity.id
_entity.type
_entity.pdbx_description
1 polymer ?
#
loop_
_entity_poly.entity_id
_entity_poly.type
_entity_poly.pdbx_seq_one_letter_code
_entity_poly.pdbx_strand_id
1 'polypeptide(L)'
;MRFRYFPYDQQECKLTISSWTSSKSDIDYQAEFSSVNLDNFIPNEEWIVISFYIKRVEEKFVCCPEPWVLLEAVLVVRRKPLYYIVNLVIPTSVITMVAVTGFFTPASTSSERSADNSS
;
A
#
# COMPACT_ATOMS: atom_id res chain seq x y z
N MET A 1 2.46 2.64 5.33
CA MET A 1 1.91 1.54 4.52
C MET A 1 0.86 0.78 5.34
N ARG A 2 -0.41 0.74 4.92
CA ARG A 2 -1.49 0.05 5.66
C ARG A 2 -2.29 -0.86 4.71
N PHE A 3 -2.34 -2.15 5.01
CA PHE A 3 -2.88 -3.19 4.10
C PHE A 3 -4.24 -3.77 4.52
N ARG A 4 -4.95 -3.11 5.44
CA ARG A 4 -6.15 -3.68 6.08
C ARG A 4 -7.32 -3.96 5.12
N TYR A 5 -7.36 -3.27 3.99
CA TYR A 5 -8.42 -3.39 2.97
C TYR A 5 -7.90 -3.90 1.63
N PHE A 6 -6.81 -4.67 1.64
CA PHE A 6 -6.28 -5.27 0.42
C PHE A 6 -7.35 -6.12 -0.31
N PRO A 7 -7.49 -6.05 -1.65
CA PRO A 7 -6.68 -5.28 -2.61
C PRO A 7 -7.23 -3.87 -2.95
N TYR A 8 -8.21 -3.37 -2.20
CA TYR A 8 -8.82 -2.05 -2.36
C TYR A 8 -8.15 -0.97 -1.50
N ASP A 9 -6.89 -1.17 -1.13
CA ASP A 9 -6.17 -0.27 -0.25
C ASP A 9 -5.79 1.05 -0.92
N GLN A 10 -5.75 2.11 -0.11
CA GLN A 10 -5.19 3.40 -0.46
C GLN A 10 -3.93 3.64 0.37
N GLN A 11 -2.94 4.25 -0.27
CA GLN A 11 -1.64 4.51 0.34
C GLN A 11 -1.30 5.98 0.19
N GLU A 12 -0.76 6.53 1.28
CA GLU A 12 -0.24 7.88 1.34
C GLU A 12 1.27 7.78 1.52
N CYS A 13 1.99 8.26 0.50
CA CYS A 13 3.44 8.30 0.45
C CYS A 13 3.89 9.74 0.57
N LYS A 14 4.77 10.02 1.54
CA LYS A 14 5.30 11.37 1.79
C LYS A 14 6.76 11.41 1.39
N LEU A 15 7.09 12.35 0.52
CA LEU A 15 8.46 12.71 0.16
C LEU A 15 8.77 14.06 0.80
N THR A 16 9.79 14.12 1.63
CA THR A 16 10.19 15.36 2.31
C THR A 16 11.46 15.90 1.69
N ILE A 17 11.41 17.15 1.22
CA ILE A 17 12.54 17.87 0.62
C ILE A 17 12.91 19.01 1.56
N SER A 18 14.17 19.07 1.99
CA SER A 18 14.68 20.11 2.87
C SER A 18 16.22 20.19 2.78
N SER A 19 16.79 21.29 3.23
CA SER A 19 18.24 21.44 3.44
C SER A 19 18.69 20.63 4.65
N TRP A 20 19.81 19.93 4.52
CA TRP A 20 20.41 19.23 5.65
C TRP A 20 21.13 20.19 6.61
N THR A 21 21.93 21.11 6.07
CA THR A 21 22.85 21.95 6.85
C THR A 21 22.35 23.37 7.13
N SER A 22 21.30 23.79 6.43
CA SER A 22 20.85 25.18 6.43
C SER A 22 19.48 25.28 7.09
N SER A 23 19.34 26.27 7.96
CA SER A 23 18.09 26.56 8.67
C SER A 23 17.21 27.53 7.87
N LYS A 24 15.99 27.82 8.36
CA LYS A 24 15.07 28.77 7.71
C LYS A 24 15.67 30.17 7.52
N SER A 25 16.51 30.62 8.46
CA SER A 25 17.14 31.94 8.34
C SER A 25 18.15 32.02 7.20
N ASP A 26 18.72 30.89 6.81
CA ASP A 26 19.68 30.81 5.71
C ASP A 26 18.95 30.58 4.38
N ILE A 27 18.02 29.62 4.34
CA ILE A 27 17.28 29.22 3.15
C ILE A 27 15.80 29.03 3.49
N ASP A 28 14.95 29.82 2.84
CA ASP A 28 13.49 29.70 2.96
C ASP A 28 12.87 29.16 1.67
N TYR A 29 12.53 27.86 1.68
CA TYR A 29 11.88 27.20 0.54
C TYR A 29 10.40 27.54 0.46
N GLN A 30 9.93 27.86 -0.75
CA GLN A 30 8.50 27.95 -1.06
C GLN A 30 8.20 27.15 -2.33
N ALA A 31 7.06 26.45 -2.32
CA ALA A 31 6.57 25.78 -3.50
C ALA A 31 5.92 26.82 -4.43
N GLU A 32 6.31 26.83 -5.70
CA GLU A 32 5.72 27.71 -6.71
C GLU A 32 4.23 27.37 -6.93
N PHE A 33 3.91 26.07 -6.91
CA PHE A 33 2.55 25.55 -7.00
C PHE A 33 2.29 24.52 -5.90
N SER A 34 1.05 24.49 -5.39
CA SER A 34 0.62 23.52 -4.38
C SER A 34 0.30 22.14 -4.97
N SER A 35 0.03 22.06 -6.28
CA SER A 35 -0.21 20.82 -7.01
C SER A 35 1.00 20.45 -7.86
N VAL A 36 1.30 19.16 -7.96
CA VAL A 36 2.36 18.66 -8.84
C VAL A 36 1.83 18.50 -10.26
N ASN A 37 2.57 19.01 -11.25
CA ASN A 37 2.25 18.81 -12.65
C ASN A 37 2.41 17.32 -13.02
N LEU A 38 1.35 16.74 -13.59
CA LEU A 38 1.29 15.33 -13.98
C LEU A 38 1.15 15.17 -15.51
N ASP A 39 1.42 16.20 -16.31
CA ASP A 39 1.17 16.19 -17.75
C ASP A 39 2.04 15.15 -18.48
N ASN A 40 3.26 14.94 -17.98
CA ASN A 40 4.20 13.93 -18.48
C ASN A 40 4.21 12.66 -17.63
N PHE A 41 3.17 12.42 -16.83
CA PHE A 41 3.08 11.22 -15.98
C PHE A 41 2.81 9.97 -16.82
N ILE A 42 3.67 8.96 -16.67
CA ILE A 42 3.46 7.65 -17.28
C ILE A 42 2.50 6.85 -16.38
N PRO A 43 1.32 6.45 -16.87
CA PRO A 43 0.35 5.72 -16.08
C PRO A 43 0.90 4.35 -15.64
N ASN A 44 0.66 4.01 -14.37
CA ASN A 44 1.04 2.72 -13.81
C ASN A 44 -0.07 1.67 -14.04
N GLU A 45 0.31 0.43 -14.32
CA GLU A 45 -0.63 -0.68 -14.47
C GLU A 45 -1.23 -1.10 -13.12
N GLU A 46 -0.49 -0.99 -12.02
CA GLU A 46 -0.94 -1.44 -10.70
C GLU A 46 -1.62 -0.33 -9.87
N TRP A 47 -1.22 0.93 -10.06
CA TRP A 47 -1.63 2.04 -9.19
C TRP A 47 -2.37 3.14 -9.95
N ILE A 48 -3.37 3.73 -9.31
CA ILE A 48 -4.08 4.92 -9.75
C ILE A 48 -3.67 6.07 -8.82
N VAL A 49 -3.18 7.17 -9.40
CA VAL A 49 -2.90 8.40 -8.65
C VAL A 49 -4.24 9.08 -8.33
N ILE A 50 -4.51 9.30 -7.04
CA ILE A 50 -5.72 9.96 -6.55
C ILE A 50 -5.47 11.45 -6.36
N SER A 51 -4.34 11.79 -5.76
CA SER A 51 -3.93 13.19 -5.59
C SER A 51 -2.41 13.28 -5.40
N PHE A 52 -1.81 14.36 -5.88
CA PHE A 52 -0.42 14.69 -5.59
C PHE A 52 -0.28 16.19 -5.29
N TYR A 53 0.05 16.51 -4.05
CA TYR A 53 0.14 17.91 -3.59
C TYR A 53 1.39 18.12 -2.74
N ILE A 54 1.81 19.38 -2.61
CA ILE A 54 2.96 19.81 -1.81
C ILE A 54 2.46 20.66 -0.65
N LYS A 55 2.98 20.39 0.54
CA LYS A 55 2.73 21.14 1.77
C LYS A 55 4.04 21.66 2.32
N ARG A 56 4.07 22.94 2.70
CA ARG A 56 5.18 23.53 3.47
C ARG A 56 4.97 23.26 4.95
N VAL A 57 6.00 22.76 5.61
CA VAL A 57 6.05 22.48 7.04
C VAL A 57 7.29 23.16 7.61
N GLU A 58 7.12 23.88 8.71
CA GLU A 58 8.24 24.41 9.48
C GLU A 58 8.40 23.53 10.72
N GLU A 59 9.56 22.91 10.86
CA GLU A 59 9.84 22.00 11.98
C GLU A 59 11.05 22.47 12.76
N LYS A 60 10.92 22.52 14.08
CA LYS A 60 12.03 22.84 14.98
C LYS A 60 12.59 21.55 15.55
N PHE A 61 13.83 21.24 15.20
CA PHE A 61 14.53 20.07 15.72
C PHE A 61 15.13 20.34 17.10
N VAL A 62 15.26 19.30 17.92
CA VAL A 62 15.77 19.40 19.30
C VAL A 62 17.24 19.86 19.34
N CYS A 63 18.01 19.59 18.28
CA CYS A 63 19.42 19.92 18.20
C CYS A 63 19.70 21.43 18.12
N CYS A 64 18.75 22.24 17.64
CA CYS A 64 19.04 23.62 17.23
C CYS A 64 17.90 24.61 17.55
N PRO A 65 18.22 25.89 17.80
CA PRO A 65 17.23 26.90 18.19
C PRO A 65 16.35 27.38 17.02
N GLU A 66 16.88 27.42 15.80
CA GLU A 66 16.18 27.85 14.60
C GLU A 66 15.28 26.73 14.00
N PRO A 67 14.19 27.07 13.30
CA PRO A 67 13.38 26.10 12.57
C PRO A 67 13.97 25.77 11.19
N TRP A 68 13.68 24.57 10.70
CA TRP A 68 13.93 24.14 9.33
C TRP A 68 12.66 24.26 8.49
N VAL A 69 12.83 24.54 7.20
CA VAL A 69 11.74 24.53 6.23
C VAL A 69 11.75 23.21 5.46
N LEU A 70 10.64 22.47 5.52
CA LEU A 70 10.45 21.21 4.84
C LEU A 70 9.29 21.34 3.83
N LEU A 71 9.51 20.85 2.62
CA LEU A 71 8.46 20.67 1.61
C LEU A 71 8.07 19.20 1.60
N GLU A 72 6.89 18.89 2.12
CA GLU A 72 6.28 17.57 2.08
C GLU A 72 5.45 17.41 0.81
N ALA A 73 5.93 16.62 -0.15
CA ALA A 73 5.18 16.20 -1.30
C ALA A 73 4.40 14.91 -0.97
N VAL A 74 3.08 14.99 -0.95
CA VAL A 74 2.18 13.91 -0.54
C VAL A 74 1.51 13.30 -1.76
N LEU A 75 1.90 12.06 -2.07
CA LEU A 75 1.35 11.25 -3.14
C LEU A 75 0.34 10.26 -2.55
N VAL A 76 -0.92 10.39 -2.97
CA VAL A 76 -2.00 9.45 -2.61
C VAL A 76 -2.29 8.56 -3.81
N VAL A 77 -2.09 7.25 -3.63
CA VAL A 77 -2.32 6.24 -4.67
C VAL A 77 -3.31 5.19 -4.19
N ARG A 78 -4.05 4.59 -5.14
CA ARG A 78 -4.96 3.47 -4.90
C ARG A 78 -4.56 2.30 -5.79
N ARG A 79 -4.56 1.09 -5.24
CA ARG A 79 -4.26 -0.14 -5.99
C ARG A 79 -5.40 -0.49 -6.95
N LYS A 80 -5.07 -0.99 -8.14
CA LYS A 80 -6.04 -1.63 -9.05
C LYS A 80 -6.28 -3.06 -8.59
N PRO A 81 -7.51 -3.43 -8.20
CA PRO A 81 -7.75 -4.70 -7.50
C PRO A 81 -7.89 -5.91 -8.42
N LEU A 82 -8.16 -5.71 -9.71
CA LEU A 82 -8.54 -6.79 -10.65
C LEU A 82 -7.58 -7.97 -10.68
N TYR A 83 -6.27 -7.69 -10.81
CA TYR A 83 -5.23 -8.74 -10.84
C TYR A 83 -5.28 -9.61 -9.56
N TYR A 84 -5.41 -8.97 -8.41
CA TYR A 84 -5.43 -9.64 -7.12
C TYR A 84 -6.74 -10.39 -6.86
N ILE A 85 -7.86 -9.88 -7.36
CA ILE A 85 -9.14 -10.60 -7.28
C ILE A 85 -9.05 -11.92 -8.07
N VAL A 86 -8.60 -11.86 -9.33
CA VAL A 86 -8.58 -13.01 -10.23
C VAL A 86 -7.56 -14.06 -9.77
N ASN A 87 -6.36 -13.64 -9.40
CA ASN A 87 -5.25 -14.57 -9.14
C ASN A 87 -5.10 -14.99 -7.67
N LEU A 88 -5.68 -14.24 -6.72
CA LEU A 88 -5.54 -14.53 -5.30
C LEU A 88 -6.90 -14.83 -4.65
N VAL A 89 -7.88 -13.93 -4.77
CA VAL A 89 -9.16 -14.05 -4.04
C VAL A 89 -10.03 -15.21 -4.58
N ILE A 90 -10.15 -15.36 -5.90
CA ILE A 90 -10.96 -16.44 -6.50
C ILE A 90 -10.38 -17.84 -6.18
N PRO A 91 -9.09 -18.13 -6.39
CA PRO A 91 -8.57 -19.47 -6.09
C PRO A 91 -8.66 -19.84 -4.62
N THR A 92 -8.38 -18.88 -3.72
CA THR A 92 -8.45 -19.13 -2.26
C THR A 92 -9.89 -19.34 -1.78
N SER A 93 -10.87 -18.61 -2.32
CA SER A 93 -12.29 -18.82 -1.97
C SER A 93 -12.80 -20.20 -2.45
N VAL A 94 -12.37 -20.66 -3.62
CA VAL A 94 -12.71 -22.00 -4.12
C VAL A 94 -12.12 -23.09 -3.22
N ILE A 95 -10.83 -23.00 -2.88
CA ILE A 95 -10.17 -23.99 -2.01
C ILE A 95 -10.83 -24.05 -0.63
N THR A 96 -11.14 -22.90 -0.03
CA THR A 96 -11.80 -22.84 1.28
C THR A 96 -13.21 -23.44 1.24
N MET A 97 -13.98 -23.18 0.18
CA MET A 97 -15.30 -23.78 -0.02
C MET A 97 -15.22 -25.30 -0.16
N VAL A 98 -14.26 -25.81 -0.93
CA VAL A 98 -14.01 -27.25 -1.09
C VAL A 98 -13.61 -27.88 0.25
N ALA A 99 -12.71 -27.24 1.00
CA ALA A 99 -12.28 -27.73 2.31
C ALA A 99 -13.46 -27.82 3.30
N VAL A 100 -14.28 -26.76 3.38
CA VAL A 100 -15.50 -26.74 4.20
C VAL A 100 -16.46 -27.86 3.77
N THR A 101 -16.71 -28.02 2.47
CA THR A 101 -17.58 -29.08 1.94
C THR A 101 -17.04 -30.48 2.26
N GLY A 102 -15.72 -30.67 2.21
CA GLY A 102 -15.06 -31.92 2.60
C GLY A 102 -15.25 -32.27 4.08
N PHE A 103 -15.27 -31.28 4.97
CA PHE A 103 -15.60 -31.49 6.39
C PHE A 103 -17.07 -31.85 6.62
N PHE A 104 -17.98 -31.29 5.81
CA PHE A 104 -19.42 -31.53 5.94
C PHE A 104 -19.91 -32.76 5.16
N THR A 105 -19.12 -33.29 4.23
CA THR A 105 -19.40 -34.57 3.59
C THR A 105 -19.18 -35.66 4.64
N PRO A 106 -20.22 -36.33 5.17
CA PRO A 106 -20.02 -37.45 6.07
C PRO A 106 -19.18 -38.46 5.31
N ALA A 107 -18.07 -38.91 5.91
CA ALA A 107 -17.21 -39.90 5.29
C ALA A 107 -18.04 -41.15 4.95
N SER A 108 -18.51 -41.23 3.70
CA SER A 108 -18.86 -42.48 3.04
C SER A 108 -17.56 -43.19 2.67
N THR A 109 -16.67 -43.37 3.64
CA THR A 109 -15.47 -44.21 3.56
C THR A 109 -15.18 -44.79 4.94
N SER A 110 -16.13 -45.58 5.46
CA SER A 110 -15.81 -46.67 6.39
C SER A 110 -15.04 -47.82 5.70
N SER A 111 -14.53 -47.64 4.47
CA SER A 111 -13.98 -48.72 3.65
C SER A 111 -12.64 -48.44 2.94
N GLU A 112 -12.00 -47.29 3.10
CA GLU A 112 -10.72 -47.00 2.38
C GLU A 112 -9.52 -46.73 3.31
N ARG A 113 -9.58 -47.20 4.56
CA ARG A 113 -8.42 -47.23 5.48
C ARG A 113 -8.16 -48.60 6.09
N SER A 114 -8.38 -49.68 5.34
CA SER A 114 -7.95 -51.03 5.72
C SER A 114 -7.75 -51.92 4.49
N ALA A 115 -6.68 -51.67 3.75
CA ALA A 115 -6.08 -52.67 2.87
C ALA A 115 -4.56 -52.41 2.78
N ASP A 116 -3.94 -52.21 3.95
CA ASP A 116 -2.50 -52.34 4.10
C ASP A 116 -2.26 -53.15 5.38
N ASN A 117 -2.50 -54.46 5.30
CA ASN A 117 -1.86 -55.43 6.19
C ASN A 117 -1.94 -56.86 5.61
N SER A 118 -0.76 -57.36 5.25
CA SER A 118 -0.24 -58.71 5.49
C SER A 118 -1.02 -59.96 5.03
N SER A 119 -0.31 -60.72 4.19
CA SER A 119 -0.10 -62.18 4.25
C SER A 119 -1.19 -63.13 3.73
#